data_AF-A0AA88PWU3-F1
#
_entry.id   AF-A0AA88PWU3-F1
#
_cell.length_a   1.000
_cell.length_b   1.000
_cell.length_c   1.000
_cell.angle_alpha   90.00
_cell.angle_beta   90.00
_cell.angle_gamma   90.00
#
_symmetry.space_group_name_H-M   'P 1'
#
loop_
_entity.id
_entity.type
_entity.pdbx_description
1 polymer ?
#
loop_
_entity_poly.entity_id
_entity_poly.type
_entity_poly.pdbx_seq_one_letter_code
_entity_poly.pdbx_strand_id
1 'polypeptide(L)'
;MMMSGAQVKMTDAVSLFGGRVPAEVEQLPKQLKNLDRDTFTQMLSAVVKAIDGQDCCESLRVISESGLISEESFNHVMAGLYTLLKEALCLPSLRQEVFNDDLRTLRVSEEFIADMSSVVFGSRQSSVNVSDTHRGPTLAKIEDFKWRVDVAISTSSLSRALQPSILMQMKLSDGHLHRFEVPVVKFQELRYNVSLILKEMNDVEKRSILKIQD
;
A
#
# COMPACT_ATOMS: atom_id res chain seq x y z
N MET A 1 -2.45 25.80 32.11
CA MET A 1 -1.98 25.68 30.72
C MET A 1 -2.27 24.26 30.27
N MET A 2 -3.47 24.00 29.75
CA MET A 2 -3.89 22.67 29.30
C MET A 2 -3.74 22.61 27.78
N MET A 3 -2.86 21.73 27.31
CA MET A 3 -2.73 21.42 25.89
C MET A 3 -3.95 20.59 25.48
N SER A 4 -4.77 21.18 24.62
CA SER A 4 -5.93 20.53 24.00
C SER A 4 -5.46 19.36 23.14
N GLY A 5 -5.67 18.13 23.63
CA GLY A 5 -5.54 16.92 22.83
C GLY A 5 -6.59 16.93 21.74
N ALA A 6 -6.17 17.16 20.49
CA ALA A 6 -7.03 16.97 19.34
C ALA A 6 -7.45 15.49 19.30
N GLN A 7 -8.71 15.22 19.63
CA GLN A 7 -9.31 13.92 19.40
C GLN A 7 -9.36 13.69 17.89
N VAL A 8 -8.40 12.90 17.40
CA VAL A 8 -8.46 12.33 16.07
C VAL A 8 -9.61 11.34 16.09
N LYS A 9 -10.71 11.67 15.43
CA LYS A 9 -11.74 10.70 15.04
C LYS A 9 -11.03 9.69 14.14
N MET A 10 -10.69 8.52 14.68
CA MET A 10 -10.37 7.36 13.85
C MET A 10 -11.62 7.02 13.05
N THR A 11 -11.64 7.45 11.79
CA THR A 11 -12.55 6.92 10.79
C THR A 11 -12.17 5.47 10.61
N ASP A 12 -13.05 4.59 11.10
CA ASP A 12 -12.95 3.13 11.21
C ASP A 12 -13.03 2.41 9.84
N ALA A 13 -12.56 3.07 8.78
CA ALA A 13 -12.41 2.54 7.43
C ALA A 13 -10.93 2.22 7.22
N VAL A 14 -10.61 1.06 6.64
CA VAL A 14 -9.28 0.81 6.10
C VAL A 14 -9.15 1.71 4.87
N SER A 15 -8.80 2.96 5.12
CA SER A 15 -8.59 3.98 4.10
C SER A 15 -7.38 3.58 3.25
N LEU A 16 -7.30 4.10 2.03
CA LEU A 16 -6.12 4.04 1.17
C LEU A 16 -4.79 4.30 1.91
N PHE A 17 -4.83 5.12 2.96
CA PHE A 17 -3.66 5.49 3.78
C PHE A 17 -3.56 4.73 5.13
N GLY A 18 -4.46 3.77 5.38
CA GLY A 18 -4.53 2.91 6.56
C GLY A 18 -4.92 3.63 7.86
N GLY A 19 -4.10 4.59 8.30
CA GLY A 19 -4.25 5.26 9.60
C GLY A 19 -4.32 6.79 9.53
N ARG A 20 -3.40 7.43 8.82
CA ARG A 20 -3.37 8.90 8.70
C ARG A 20 -3.20 9.30 7.24
N VAL A 21 -4.11 10.14 6.77
CA VAL A 21 -4.01 10.77 5.44
C VAL A 21 -2.84 11.76 5.45
N PRO A 22 -1.92 11.72 4.45
CA PRO A 22 -0.88 12.71 4.29
C PRO A 22 -1.44 14.13 4.18
N ALA A 23 -0.73 15.13 4.72
CA ALA A 23 -1.21 16.51 4.79
C ALA A 23 -1.45 17.11 3.39
N GLU A 24 -0.66 16.69 2.41
CA GLU A 24 -0.74 17.07 1.01
C GLU A 24 -2.08 16.60 0.40
N VAL A 25 -2.50 15.38 0.73
CA VAL A 25 -3.77 14.81 0.26
C VAL A 25 -4.97 15.43 0.99
N GLU A 26 -4.81 15.82 2.26
CA GLU A 26 -5.85 16.50 3.03
C GLU A 26 -6.14 17.93 2.52
N GLN A 27 -5.13 18.62 1.97
CA GLN A 27 -5.27 19.96 1.39
C GLN A 27 -5.78 19.93 -0.06
N LEU A 28 -5.59 18.81 -0.77
CA LEU A 28 -5.97 18.62 -2.17
C LEU A 28 -7.41 19.09 -2.50
N PRO A 29 -8.46 18.70 -1.74
CA PRO A 29 -9.84 19.06 -2.07
C PRO A 29 -10.11 20.56 -1.99
N LYS A 30 -9.36 21.30 -1.17
CA LYS A 30 -9.49 22.76 -1.07
C LYS A 30 -8.91 23.45 -2.30
N GLN A 31 -7.79 22.93 -2.80
CA GLN A 31 -7.10 23.47 -3.97
C GLN A 31 -7.83 23.12 -5.27
N LEU A 32 -8.43 21.92 -5.36
CA LEU A 32 -9.21 21.49 -6.53
C LEU A 32 -10.43 22.35 -6.85
N LYS A 33 -11.02 23.03 -5.85
CA LYS A 33 -12.20 23.90 -6.06
C LYS A 33 -11.91 25.11 -6.95
N ASN A 34 -10.66 25.54 -7.01
CA ASN A 34 -10.25 26.72 -7.77
C ASN A 34 -9.62 26.35 -9.11
N LEU A 35 -9.63 25.06 -9.48
CA LEU A 35 -8.99 24.55 -10.67
C LEU A 35 -10.00 24.26 -11.77
N ASP A 36 -9.62 24.63 -12.99
CA ASP A 36 -10.31 24.21 -14.19
C ASP A 36 -9.99 22.75 -14.52
N ARG A 37 -10.94 22.11 -15.21
CA ARG A 37 -10.86 20.69 -15.53
C ARG A 37 -9.74 20.36 -16.52
N ASP A 38 -9.44 21.27 -17.44
CA ASP A 38 -8.41 21.06 -18.46
C ASP A 38 -7.02 21.04 -17.82
N THR A 39 -6.73 22.01 -16.95
CA THR A 39 -5.47 22.05 -16.22
C THR A 39 -5.33 20.89 -15.25
N PHE A 40 -6.41 20.47 -14.58
CA PHE A 40 -6.40 19.24 -13.77
C PHE A 40 -6.03 18.00 -14.60
N THR A 41 -6.62 17.85 -15.79
CA THR A 41 -6.36 16.70 -16.66
C THR A 41 -4.90 16.68 -17.14
N GLN A 42 -4.34 17.86 -17.44
CA GLN A 42 -2.93 18.01 -17.79
C GLN A 42 -2.00 17.64 -16.62
N MET A 43 -2.30 18.09 -15.40
CA MET A 43 -1.57 17.73 -14.18
C MET A 43 -1.64 16.23 -13.92
N LEU A 44 -2.83 15.64 -14.03
CA LEU A 44 -3.06 14.22 -13.83
C LEU A 44 -2.23 13.38 -14.80
N SER A 45 -2.21 13.77 -16.09
CA SER A 45 -1.39 13.13 -17.12
C SER A 45 0.12 13.26 -16.84
N ALA A 46 0.56 14.43 -16.37
CA ALA A 46 1.96 14.64 -15.99
C ALA A 46 2.37 13.78 -14.78
N VAL A 47 1.51 13.63 -13.77
CA VAL A 47 1.74 12.77 -12.61
C VAL A 47 1.83 11.30 -13.02
N VAL A 48 0.94 10.83 -13.90
CA VAL A 48 1.00 9.45 -14.41
C VAL A 48 2.33 9.19 -15.12
N LYS A 49 2.77 10.10 -16.00
CA LYS A 49 4.08 10.01 -16.65
C LYS A 49 5.22 9.97 -15.62
N ALA A 50 5.14 10.78 -14.57
CA ALA A 50 6.14 10.79 -13.51
C ALA A 50 6.20 9.46 -12.75
N ILE A 51 5.05 8.84 -12.45
CA ILE A 51 4.97 7.53 -11.79
C ILE A 51 5.50 6.41 -12.70
N ASP A 52 5.25 6.52 -14.01
CA ASP A 52 5.79 5.61 -15.03
C ASP A 52 7.31 5.79 -15.25
N GLY A 53 7.95 6.76 -14.57
CA GLY A 53 9.38 7.06 -14.71
C GLY A 53 9.74 7.80 -16.01
N GLN A 54 8.76 8.41 -16.68
CA GLN A 54 8.97 9.23 -17.87
C GLN A 54 9.26 10.69 -17.51
N ASP A 55 10.04 11.37 -18.36
CA ASP A 55 10.32 12.79 -18.19
C ASP A 55 9.04 13.63 -18.32
N CYS A 56 8.65 14.26 -17.20
CA CYS A 56 7.49 15.14 -17.11
C CYS A 56 7.88 16.62 -16.91
N CYS A 57 9.18 16.94 -16.75
CA CYS A 57 9.68 18.28 -16.43
C CYS A 57 9.19 19.37 -17.39
N GLU A 58 9.19 19.11 -18.69
CA GLU A 58 8.72 20.08 -19.69
C GLU A 58 7.20 20.27 -19.64
N SER A 59 6.44 19.19 -19.41
CA SER A 59 4.98 19.29 -19.22
C SER A 59 4.64 20.08 -17.96
N LEU A 60 5.39 19.88 -16.87
CA LEU A 60 5.19 20.60 -15.61
C LEU A 60 5.59 22.08 -15.73
N ARG A 61 6.67 22.39 -16.45
CA ARG A 61 7.08 23.77 -16.74
C ARG A 61 6.02 24.52 -17.52
N VAL A 62 5.50 23.94 -18.60
CA VAL A 62 4.45 24.58 -19.41
C VAL A 62 3.19 24.88 -18.59
N ILE A 63 2.79 23.97 -17.70
CA ILE A 63 1.63 24.18 -16.82
C ILE A 63 1.93 25.27 -15.79
N SER A 64 3.13 25.28 -15.18
CA SER A 64 3.52 26.31 -14.21
C SER A 64 3.65 27.70 -14.84
N GLU A 65 4.20 27.79 -16.06
CA GLU A 65 4.41 29.06 -16.78
C GLU A 65 3.13 29.60 -17.42
N SER A 66 2.09 28.78 -17.57
CA SER A 66 0.78 29.21 -18.06
C SER A 66 0.11 30.28 -17.20
N GLY A 67 0.55 30.44 -15.94
CA GLY A 67 0.06 31.47 -15.01
C GLY A 67 -1.39 31.30 -14.58
N LEU A 68 -2.03 30.17 -14.90
CA LEU A 68 -3.42 29.88 -14.57
C LEU A 68 -3.63 29.65 -13.06
N ILE A 69 -2.57 29.30 -12.33
CA ILE A 69 -2.60 28.84 -10.95
C ILE A 69 -1.40 29.43 -10.20
N SER A 70 -1.56 29.75 -8.91
CA SER A 70 -0.43 30.18 -8.08
C SER A 70 0.57 29.03 -7.88
N GLU A 71 1.86 29.33 -7.87
CA GLU A 71 2.94 28.37 -7.68
C GLU A 71 2.76 27.52 -6.41
N GLU A 72 2.26 28.14 -5.33
CA GLU A 72 1.97 27.43 -4.08
C GLU A 72 0.84 26.42 -4.26
N SER A 73 -0.28 26.80 -4.87
CA SER A 73 -1.39 25.87 -5.15
C SER A 73 -0.99 24.77 -6.13
N PHE A 74 -0.17 25.09 -7.14
CA PHE A 74 0.35 24.11 -8.09
C PHE A 74 1.15 23.01 -7.37
N ASN A 75 2.09 23.40 -6.50
CA ASN A 75 2.92 22.46 -5.75
C ASN A 75 2.10 21.56 -4.82
N HIS A 76 1.10 22.12 -4.13
CA HIS A 76 0.23 21.35 -3.25
C HIS A 76 -0.61 20.33 -4.02
N VAL A 77 -1.17 20.72 -5.18
CA VAL A 77 -1.99 19.83 -6.01
C VAL A 77 -1.15 18.71 -6.60
N MET A 78 0.03 19.04 -7.14
CA MET A 78 0.97 18.06 -7.68
C MET A 78 1.44 17.07 -6.61
N ALA A 79 1.82 17.54 -5.42
CA ALA A 79 2.24 16.68 -4.32
C ALA A 79 1.11 15.77 -3.82
N GLY A 80 -0.11 16.31 -3.71
CA GLY A 80 -1.30 15.56 -3.31
C GLY A 80 -1.69 14.51 -4.34
N LEU A 81 -1.74 14.86 -5.64
CA LEU A 81 -2.07 13.94 -6.73
C LEU A 81 -1.02 12.83 -6.86
N TYR A 82 0.26 13.20 -6.80
CA TYR A 82 1.35 12.23 -6.88
C TYR A 82 1.27 11.23 -5.72
N THR A 83 1.14 11.70 -4.48
CA THR A 83 1.02 10.83 -3.30
C THR A 83 -0.22 9.93 -3.40
N LEU A 84 -1.38 10.49 -3.73
CA LEU A 84 -2.63 9.74 -3.86
C LEU A 84 -2.55 8.63 -4.91
N LEU A 85 -2.13 8.97 -6.13
CA LEU A 85 -2.04 8.02 -7.24
C LEU A 85 -0.96 6.97 -7.00
N LYS A 86 0.19 7.37 -6.44
CA LYS A 86 1.27 6.45 -6.10
C LYS A 86 0.80 5.41 -5.08
N GLU A 87 0.15 5.80 -4.00
CA GLU A 87 -0.36 4.87 -3.00
C GLU A 87 -1.46 3.97 -3.58
N ALA A 88 -2.38 4.54 -4.38
CA ALA A 88 -3.43 3.76 -5.05
C ALA A 88 -2.86 2.67 -5.99
N LEU A 89 -1.86 3.03 -6.80
CA LEU A 89 -1.20 2.11 -7.74
C LEU A 89 -0.28 1.10 -7.05
N CYS A 90 0.20 1.39 -5.84
CA CYS A 90 1.00 0.45 -5.06
C CYS A 90 0.17 -0.66 -4.38
N LEU A 91 -1.16 -0.51 -4.33
CA LEU A 91 -2.08 -1.43 -3.67
C LEU A 91 -2.78 -2.36 -4.68
N PRO A 92 -2.28 -3.59 -4.90
CA PRO A 92 -2.81 -4.49 -5.93
C PRO A 92 -4.22 -5.02 -5.63
N SER A 93 -4.67 -4.94 -4.37
CA SER A 93 -5.99 -5.40 -3.92
C SER A 93 -7.01 -4.27 -3.75
N LEU A 94 -6.67 -3.03 -4.13
CA LEU A 94 -7.57 -1.89 -4.03
C LEU A 94 -8.73 -2.07 -5.00
N ARG A 95 -9.97 -1.90 -4.51
CA ARG A 95 -11.18 -1.94 -5.34
C ARG A 95 -11.62 -0.53 -5.71
N GLN A 96 -12.21 -0.38 -6.89
CA GLN A 96 -12.63 0.92 -7.41
C GLN A 96 -13.69 1.58 -6.52
N GLU A 97 -14.60 0.80 -5.94
CA GLU A 97 -15.65 1.31 -5.05
C GLU A 97 -15.05 1.92 -3.78
N VAL A 98 -14.10 1.21 -3.16
CA VAL A 98 -13.41 1.66 -1.94
C VAL A 98 -12.62 2.94 -2.21
N PHE A 99 -11.92 2.99 -3.35
CA PHE A 99 -11.18 4.18 -3.76
C PHE A 99 -12.09 5.40 -3.93
N ASN A 100 -13.24 5.24 -4.60
CA ASN A 100 -14.21 6.32 -4.77
C ASN A 100 -14.77 6.80 -3.43
N ASP A 101 -15.12 5.89 -2.53
CA ASP A 101 -15.68 6.24 -1.22
C ASP A 101 -14.65 6.96 -0.34
N ASP A 102 -13.38 6.59 -0.41
CA ASP A 102 -12.28 7.32 0.25
C ASP A 102 -12.15 8.75 -0.30
N LEU A 103 -12.21 8.94 -1.62
CA LEU A 103 -12.16 10.28 -2.24
C LEU A 103 -13.39 11.14 -1.90
N ARG A 104 -14.58 10.54 -1.80
CA ARG A 104 -15.79 11.22 -1.33
C ARG A 104 -15.67 11.63 0.13
N THR A 105 -15.07 10.78 0.97
CA THR A 105 -14.78 11.09 2.37
C THR A 105 -13.82 12.28 2.50
N LEU A 106 -12.85 12.39 1.58
CA LEU A 106 -11.96 13.54 1.46
C LEU A 106 -12.66 14.80 0.87
N ARG A 107 -13.94 14.72 0.47
CA ARG A 107 -14.71 15.82 -0.13
C ARG A 107 -14.17 16.29 -1.50
N VAL A 108 -13.63 15.36 -2.27
CA VAL A 108 -13.29 15.62 -3.68
C VAL A 108 -14.57 15.65 -4.53
N SER A 109 -14.66 16.55 -5.52
CA SER A 109 -15.81 16.61 -6.43
C SER A 109 -15.87 15.37 -7.34
N GLU A 110 -17.08 14.88 -7.61
CA GLU A 110 -17.31 13.65 -8.40
C GLU A 110 -16.71 13.70 -9.81
N GLU A 111 -16.61 14.89 -10.40
CA GLU A 111 -15.96 15.11 -11.70
C GLU A 111 -14.47 14.69 -11.70
N PHE A 112 -13.73 15.01 -10.64
CA PHE A 112 -12.32 14.66 -10.50
C PHE A 112 -12.15 13.20 -10.06
N ILE A 113 -13.12 12.65 -9.31
CA ILE A 113 -13.13 11.24 -8.89
C ILE A 113 -13.19 10.32 -10.10
N ALA A 114 -14.05 10.62 -11.08
CA ALA A 114 -14.17 9.84 -12.31
C ALA A 114 -12.85 9.83 -13.10
N ASP A 115 -12.22 11.01 -13.27
CA ASP A 115 -10.98 11.16 -14.00
C ASP A 115 -9.83 10.41 -13.30
N MET A 116 -9.69 10.53 -11.96
CA MET A 116 -8.67 9.78 -11.19
C MET A 116 -8.92 8.26 -11.21
N SER A 117 -10.17 7.82 -11.07
CA SER A 117 -10.51 6.39 -11.13
C SER A 117 -10.22 5.79 -12.49
N SER A 118 -10.48 6.53 -13.57
CA SER A 118 -10.15 6.07 -14.92
C SER A 118 -8.65 5.85 -15.12
N VAL A 119 -7.82 6.66 -14.44
CA VAL A 119 -6.37 6.55 -14.47
C VAL A 119 -5.89 5.36 -13.63
N VAL A 120 -6.42 5.20 -12.42
CA VAL A 120 -5.99 4.12 -11.50
C VAL A 120 -6.47 2.74 -11.98
N PHE A 121 -7.72 2.63 -12.44
CA PHE A 121 -8.37 1.36 -12.80
C PHE A 121 -8.53 1.13 -14.31
N GLY A 122 -8.07 2.06 -15.14
CA GLY A 122 -8.11 1.92 -16.59
C GLY A 122 -7.23 0.80 -17.13
N SER A 123 -7.31 0.56 -18.44
CA SER A 123 -6.61 -0.49 -19.19
C SER A 123 -5.07 -0.48 -19.08
N ARG A 124 -4.47 0.53 -18.43
CA ARG A 124 -3.03 0.68 -18.20
C ARG A 124 -2.48 -0.16 -17.03
N GLN A 125 -3.32 -0.71 -16.15
CA GLN A 125 -2.83 -1.50 -14.99
C GLN A 125 -1.92 -2.68 -15.35
N SER A 126 -2.04 -3.26 -16.55
CA SER A 126 -1.18 -4.37 -16.97
C SER A 126 0.28 -3.96 -17.24
N SER A 127 0.58 -2.66 -17.32
CA SER A 127 1.91 -2.14 -17.67
C SER A 127 2.51 -1.14 -16.69
N VAL A 128 1.77 -0.66 -15.67
CA VAL A 128 2.31 0.24 -14.65
C VAL A 128 3.19 -0.56 -13.69
N ASN A 129 4.42 -0.83 -14.13
CA ASN A 129 5.50 -1.17 -13.24
C ASN A 129 5.82 0.10 -12.46
N VAL A 130 5.19 0.31 -11.30
CA VAL A 130 5.68 1.31 -10.35
C VAL A 130 7.14 0.99 -10.14
N SER A 131 8.02 1.82 -10.69
CA SER A 131 9.45 1.55 -10.69
C SER A 131 9.89 1.38 -9.24
N ASP A 132 10.70 0.36 -8.96
CA ASP A 132 11.12 0.03 -7.58
C ASP A 132 11.75 1.22 -6.84
N THR A 133 12.28 2.20 -7.59
CA THR A 133 12.77 3.49 -7.11
C THR A 133 11.74 4.30 -6.31
N HIS A 134 10.45 4.15 -6.60
CA HIS A 134 9.38 4.89 -5.94
C HIS A 134 8.72 4.12 -4.79
N ARG A 135 8.93 2.81 -4.67
CA ARG A 135 8.47 2.08 -3.48
C ARG A 135 9.30 2.53 -2.28
N GLY A 136 8.62 3.06 -1.26
CA GLY A 136 9.26 3.47 -0.01
C GLY A 136 9.99 2.31 0.69
N PRO A 137 10.64 2.56 1.85
CA PRO A 137 11.33 1.51 2.58
C PRO A 137 10.35 0.37 2.90
N THR A 138 10.64 -0.82 2.38
CA THR A 138 9.83 -2.03 2.64
C THR A 138 10.52 -2.90 3.67
N LEU A 139 9.71 -3.60 4.47
CA LEU A 139 10.23 -4.66 5.33
C LEU A 139 10.74 -5.82 4.46
N ALA A 140 11.79 -6.49 4.91
CA ALA A 140 12.32 -7.67 4.25
C ALA A 140 11.20 -8.72 4.09
N LYS A 141 11.01 -9.17 2.86
CA LYS A 141 9.99 -10.16 2.49
C LYS A 141 10.64 -11.53 2.34
N ILE A 142 9.87 -12.59 2.55
CA ILE A 142 10.32 -13.96 2.26
C ILE A 142 10.21 -14.18 0.74
N GLU A 143 11.34 -14.42 0.07
CA GLU A 143 11.40 -14.72 -1.36
C GLU A 143 11.32 -16.22 -1.64
N ASP A 144 12.00 -17.03 -0.82
CA ASP A 144 12.07 -18.47 -0.97
C ASP A 144 12.04 -19.13 0.41
N PHE A 145 11.30 -20.24 0.53
CA PHE A 145 11.17 -21.00 1.76
C PHE A 145 11.26 -22.49 1.47
N LYS A 146 12.29 -23.13 2.01
CA LYS A 146 12.58 -24.55 1.84
C LYS A 146 12.65 -25.23 3.20
N TRP A 147 12.11 -26.44 3.28
CA TRP A 147 12.15 -27.25 4.49
C TRP A 147 12.40 -28.71 4.16
N ARG A 148 12.97 -29.42 5.14
CA ARG A 148 13.08 -30.89 5.12
C ARG A 148 12.88 -31.42 6.52
N VAL A 149 12.44 -32.67 6.62
CA VAL A 149 12.28 -33.37 7.90
C VAL A 149 13.37 -34.43 7.99
N ASP A 150 14.19 -34.32 9.03
CA ASP A 150 15.26 -35.25 9.32
C ASP A 150 14.76 -36.24 10.40
N VAL A 151 14.87 -37.54 10.11
CA VAL A 151 14.48 -38.63 11.02
C VAL A 151 15.70 -39.50 11.26
N ALA A 152 16.17 -39.57 12.51
CA ALA A 152 17.30 -40.41 12.89
C ALA A 152 16.82 -41.80 13.31
N ILE A 153 17.10 -42.84 12.52
CA ILE A 153 16.73 -44.23 12.82
C ILE A 153 17.85 -44.90 13.63
N SER A 154 17.62 -45.15 14.93
CA SER A 154 18.55 -45.92 15.78
C SER A 154 18.15 -47.40 15.83
N THR A 155 19.07 -48.30 15.48
CA THR A 155 18.88 -49.77 15.56
C THR A 155 19.42 -50.39 16.85
N SER A 156 20.06 -49.59 17.72
CA SER A 156 20.55 -50.04 19.02
C SER A 156 19.57 -49.66 20.13
N SER A 157 19.40 -50.51 21.13
CA SER A 157 18.45 -50.43 22.25
C SER A 157 18.61 -49.20 23.16
N LEU A 158 19.46 -48.24 22.80
CA LEU A 158 19.61 -46.98 23.51
C LEU A 158 18.44 -46.06 23.12
N SER A 159 17.48 -45.95 24.04
CA SER A 159 16.20 -45.22 24.00
C SER A 159 16.29 -43.70 23.80
N ARG A 160 17.33 -43.17 23.13
CA ARG A 160 17.33 -41.78 22.70
C ARG A 160 16.36 -41.68 21.52
N ALA A 161 15.13 -41.29 21.86
CA ALA A 161 13.94 -41.30 21.02
C ALA A 161 14.21 -40.79 19.59
N LEU A 162 13.57 -41.46 18.63
CA LEU A 162 13.37 -41.06 17.24
C LEU A 162 12.64 -39.71 17.16
N GLN A 163 13.25 -38.62 17.62
CA GLN A 163 12.62 -37.30 17.57
C GLN A 163 12.90 -36.70 16.20
N PRO A 164 11.89 -36.55 15.34
CA PRO A 164 12.08 -35.89 14.06
C PRO A 164 12.40 -34.42 14.32
N SER A 165 13.30 -33.85 13.52
CA SER A 165 13.54 -32.42 13.50
C SER A 165 13.34 -31.85 12.12
N ILE A 166 12.91 -30.58 12.06
CA ILE A 166 12.60 -29.91 10.81
C ILE A 166 13.68 -28.90 10.54
N LEU A 167 14.42 -29.06 9.46
CA LEU A 167 15.41 -28.07 9.03
C LEU A 167 14.74 -27.12 8.06
N MET A 168 14.71 -25.83 8.41
CA MET A 168 14.09 -24.78 7.62
C MET A 168 15.16 -23.84 7.06
N GLN A 169 14.91 -23.33 5.86
CA GLN A 169 15.74 -22.36 5.18
C GLN A 169 14.84 -21.29 4.53
N MET A 170 15.07 -20.02 4.86
CA MET A 170 14.39 -18.89 4.23
C MET A 170 15.38 -17.93 3.59
N LYS A 171 15.04 -17.46 2.39
CA LYS A 171 15.74 -16.38 1.69
C LYS A 171 14.89 -15.12 1.80
N LEU A 172 15.47 -14.06 2.31
CA LEU A 172 14.84 -12.76 2.44
C LEU A 172 15.21 -11.85 1.26
N SER A 173 14.38 -10.84 1.00
CA SER A 173 14.56 -9.87 -0.09
C SER A 173 15.76 -8.93 0.08
N ASP A 174 16.30 -8.83 1.29
CA ASP A 174 17.56 -8.14 1.60
C ASP A 174 18.81 -8.98 1.26
N GLY A 175 18.61 -10.19 0.73
CA GLY A 175 19.66 -11.14 0.39
C GLY A 175 20.10 -12.03 1.54
N HIS A 176 19.58 -11.86 2.75
CA HIS A 176 19.92 -12.72 3.88
C HIS A 176 19.30 -14.11 3.73
N LEU A 177 20.10 -15.12 4.10
CA LEU A 177 19.70 -16.52 4.13
C LEU A 177 19.73 -17.02 5.57
N HIS A 178 18.56 -17.38 6.11
CA HIS A 178 18.47 -17.97 7.43
C HIS A 178 18.21 -19.46 7.32
N ARG A 179 19.04 -20.26 8.01
CA ARG A 179 18.87 -21.71 8.14
C ARG A 179 18.87 -22.09 9.61
N PHE A 180 17.83 -22.79 10.05
CA PHE A 180 17.66 -23.13 11.45
C PHE A 180 16.86 -24.42 11.61
N GLU A 181 17.11 -25.11 12.71
CA GLU A 181 16.40 -26.33 13.10
C GLU A 181 15.22 -26.01 14.00
N VAL A 182 14.08 -26.63 13.71
CA VAL A 182 12.83 -26.44 14.43
C VAL A 182 12.39 -27.78 15.02
N PRO A 183 12.42 -27.92 16.36
CA PRO A 183 11.82 -29.07 17.03
C PRO A 183 10.31 -29.12 16.79
N VAL A 184 9.72 -30.33 16.80
CA VAL A 184 8.28 -30.53 16.56
C VAL A 184 7.39 -29.64 17.42
N VAL A 185 7.72 -29.45 18.70
CA VAL A 185 6.95 -28.60 19.61
C VAL A 185 6.90 -27.15 19.11
N LYS A 186 8.05 -26.59 18.70
CA LYS A 186 8.13 -25.24 18.13
C LYS A 186 7.47 -25.12 16.78
N PHE A 187 7.48 -26.19 15.98
CA PHE A 187 6.72 -26.22 14.74
C PHE A 187 5.21 -26.12 14.98
N GLN A 188 4.68 -26.81 16.01
CA GLN A 188 3.26 -26.72 16.36
C GLN A 188 2.88 -25.32 16.86
N GLU A 189 3.72 -24.71 17.69
CA GLU A 189 3.56 -23.30 18.11
C GLU A 189 3.54 -22.36 16.90
N LEU A 190 4.50 -22.51 15.98
CA LEU A 190 4.56 -21.71 14.75
C LEU A 190 3.30 -21.88 13.91
N ARG A 191 2.84 -23.12 13.70
CA ARG A 191 1.61 -23.42 12.95
C ARG A 191 0.39 -22.73 13.57
N TYR A 192 0.26 -22.78 14.90
CA TYR A 192 -0.83 -22.12 15.61
C TYR A 192 -0.78 -20.60 15.44
N ASN A 193 0.40 -19.99 15.65
CA ASN A 193 0.58 -18.54 15.55
C ASN A 193 0.34 -18.01 14.14
N VAL A 194 0.84 -18.71 13.12
CA VAL A 194 0.56 -18.37 11.71
C VAL A 194 -0.94 -18.45 11.42
N SER A 195 -1.62 -19.49 11.91
CA SER A 195 -3.07 -19.63 11.73
C SER A 195 -3.85 -18.50 12.42
N LEU A 196 -3.41 -18.09 13.61
CA LEU A 196 -3.99 -16.98 14.35
C LEU A 196 -3.83 -15.66 13.59
N ILE A 197 -2.62 -15.35 13.11
CA ILE A 197 -2.35 -14.14 12.32
C ILE A 197 -3.18 -14.14 11.03
N LEU A 198 -3.26 -15.26 10.31
CA LEU A 198 -4.08 -15.36 9.10
C LEU A 198 -5.57 -15.13 9.41
N LYS A 199 -6.07 -15.61 10.54
CA LYS A 199 -7.43 -15.33 10.99
C LYS A 199 -7.62 -13.85 11.28
N GLU A 200 -6.71 -13.23 12.03
CA GLU A 200 -6.77 -11.79 12.34
C GLU A 200 -6.71 -10.93 11.08
N MET A 201 -5.83 -11.26 10.12
CA MET A 201 -5.74 -10.59 8.82
C MET A 201 -7.07 -10.68 8.06
N ASN A 202 -7.68 -11.87 8.00
CA ASN A 202 -8.97 -12.08 7.37
C ASN A 202 -10.10 -11.34 8.08
N ASP A 203 -10.07 -11.25 9.41
CA ASP A 203 -11.05 -10.49 10.19
C ASP A 203 -10.92 -8.98 9.93
N VAL A 204 -9.68 -8.46 9.79
CA VAL A 204 -9.42 -7.07 9.38
C VAL A 204 -9.94 -6.81 7.96
N GLU A 205 -9.71 -7.74 7.03
CA GLU A 205 -10.21 -7.63 5.65
C GLU A 205 -11.74 -7.69 5.59
N LYS A 206 -12.39 -8.58 6.34
CA LYS A 206 -13.86 -8.65 6.37
C LYS A 206 -14.51 -7.43 6.99
N ARG A 207 -13.87 -6.81 7.99
CA ARG A 207 -14.34 -5.55 8.57
C ARG A 207 -14.37 -4.42 7.54
N SER A 208 -13.50 -4.42 6.53
CA SER A 208 -13.54 -3.42 5.45
C SER A 208 -14.68 -3.67 4.44
N ILE A 209 -15.16 -4.91 4.31
CA ILE A 209 -16.18 -5.31 3.32
C ILE A 209 -17.62 -5.21 3.88
N LEU A 210 -17.83 -5.44 5.18
CA LEU A 210 -19.16 -5.68 5.76
C LEU A 210 -19.97 -4.42 6.16
N LYS A 211 -19.62 -3.22 5.70
CA LYS A 211 -20.37 -1.98 6.03
C LYS A 211 -21.18 -1.38 4.86
N ILE A 212 -21.63 -2.20 3.91
CA ILE A 212 -22.67 -1.82 2.95
C ILE A 212 -24.02 -2.25 3.54
N GLN A 213 -24.64 -1.41 4.37
CA GLN A 213 -26.11 -1.44 4.54
C GLN A 213 -26.64 -0.15 5.16
N ASP A 214 -27.60 0.42 4.40
CA ASP A 214 -28.55 1.53 4.58
C ASP A 214 -28.04 2.98 4.59
#